data_AF-D8PMG0-F1
#
_entry.id   AF-D8PMG0-F1
#
_cell.length_a   1.000
_cell.length_b   1.000
_cell.length_c   1.000
_cell.angle_alpha   90.00
_cell.angle_beta   90.00
_cell.angle_gamma   90.00
#
_symmetry.space_group_name_H-M   'P 1'
#
loop_
_entity.id
_entity.type
_entity.pdbx_description
1 polymer ?
#
loop_
_entity_poly.entity_id
_entity_poly.type
_entity_poly.pdbx_seq_one_letter_code
_entity_poly.pdbx_strand_id
1 'polypeptide(L)'
;MSNTHKGDDPRDASLETPFRLPHTWYSENGDLFGQAGVMLSGLIAVTRNPYLGWPIALLSLNQYLNSHPMRTKEGSSGLSNVVLCACAVIASYVPMFMLQKAPQTQAA
;
A
#
# COMPACT_ATOMS: atom_id res chain seq x y z
N MET A 1 29.70 24.44 -49.00
CA MET A 1 29.78 23.01 -48.65
C MET A 1 30.41 22.94 -47.27
N SER A 2 29.58 22.87 -46.21
CA SER A 2 30.06 22.91 -44.83
C SER A 2 30.61 21.56 -44.41
N ASN A 3 31.86 21.53 -43.96
CA ASN A 3 32.51 20.35 -43.40
C ASN A 3 31.91 20.00 -42.03
N THR A 4 30.82 19.24 -42.01
CA THR A 4 30.29 18.66 -40.76
C THR A 4 31.14 17.44 -40.41
N HIS A 5 31.78 17.50 -39.24
CA HIS A 5 32.57 16.41 -38.68
C HIS A 5 31.65 15.19 -38.45
N LYS A 6 32.16 13.98 -38.74
CA LYS A 6 31.43 12.73 -38.48
C LYS A 6 31.20 12.59 -36.97
N GLY A 7 30.01 12.94 -36.50
CA GLY A 7 29.63 12.97 -35.08
C GLY A 7 29.00 14.28 -34.58
N ASP A 8 28.93 15.33 -35.41
CA ASP A 8 28.33 16.63 -35.06
C ASP A 8 26.95 16.86 -35.73
N ASP A 9 26.37 15.83 -36.34
CA ASP A 9 25.03 15.94 -36.94
C ASP A 9 23.96 15.81 -35.83
N PRO A 10 23.18 16.87 -35.54
CA PRO A 10 22.14 16.84 -34.50
C PRO A 10 20.97 15.92 -34.86
N ARG A 11 20.96 15.32 -36.06
CA ARG A 11 19.95 14.35 -36.51
C ARG A 11 20.44 12.90 -36.48
N ASP A 12 21.65 12.66 -35.98
CA ASP A 12 22.23 11.32 -35.91
C ASP A 12 21.62 10.51 -34.76
N ALA A 13 20.77 9.54 -35.10
CA ALA A 13 20.11 8.65 -34.14
C ALA A 13 21.11 7.76 -33.35
N SER A 14 22.35 7.63 -33.81
CA SER A 14 23.38 6.87 -33.08
C SER A 14 23.95 7.62 -31.86
N LEU A 15 23.67 8.93 -31.75
CA LEU A 15 24.04 9.77 -30.60
C LEU A 15 22.91 9.91 -29.58
N GLU A 16 21.76 9.25 -29.81
CA GLU A 16 20.67 9.23 -28.85
C GLU A 16 21.05 8.40 -27.62
N THR A 17 20.99 9.03 -26.45
CA THR A 17 21.13 8.31 -25.19
C THR A 17 19.74 7.86 -24.73
N PRO A 18 19.59 6.62 -24.23
CA PRO A 18 18.32 6.19 -23.68
C PRO A 18 17.92 7.13 -22.55
N PHE A 19 16.70 7.66 -22.62
CA PHE A 19 16.17 8.54 -21.59
C PHE A 19 16.26 7.86 -20.23
N ARG A 20 17.14 8.37 -19.36
CA ARG A 20 17.25 7.93 -17.97
C ARG A 20 16.81 9.08 -17.07
N LEU A 21 15.85 8.78 -16.22
CA LEU A 21 15.45 9.70 -15.17
C LEU A 21 16.65 9.85 -14.22
N PRO A 22 16.87 11.03 -13.63
CA PRO A 22 17.93 11.24 -12.64
C PRO A 22 17.87 10.16 -11.56
N HIS A 23 19.02 9.71 -11.05
CA HIS A 23 19.08 8.70 -9.97
C HIS A 23 18.31 9.12 -8.70
N THR A 24 17.96 10.41 -8.58
CA THR A 24 17.16 10.97 -7.49
C THR A 24 15.65 10.90 -7.73
N TRP A 25 15.22 10.61 -8.96
CA TRP A 25 13.81 10.39 -9.26
C TRP A 25 13.48 8.94 -8.91
N TYR A 26 12.89 8.79 -7.74
CA TYR A 26 12.36 7.51 -7.27
C TYR A 26 11.33 7.00 -8.30
N SER A 27 11.62 5.84 -8.87
CA SER A 27 10.56 5.01 -9.47
C SER A 27 9.54 4.73 -8.37
N GLU A 28 8.25 4.89 -8.65
CA GLU A 28 7.19 4.44 -7.75
C GLU A 28 7.36 2.93 -7.49
N ASN A 29 8.07 2.58 -6.42
CA ASN A 29 7.98 1.25 -5.86
C ASN A 29 6.63 1.22 -5.16
N GLY A 30 5.60 0.74 -5.87
CA GLY A 30 4.26 0.62 -5.33
C GLY A 30 4.30 -0.01 -3.93
N ASP A 31 3.70 0.66 -2.95
CA ASP A 31 3.69 0.24 -1.56
C ASP A 31 2.80 -1.02 -1.42
N LEU A 32 3.38 -2.17 -1.71
CA LEU A 32 2.73 -3.47 -1.66
C LEU A 32 2.22 -3.78 -0.25
N PHE A 33 2.95 -3.32 0.77
CA PHE A 33 2.59 -3.56 2.16
C PHE A 33 1.49 -2.62 2.65
N GLY A 34 1.49 -1.36 2.21
CA GLY A 34 0.37 -0.45 2.42
C GLY A 34 -0.92 -0.97 1.79
N GLN A 35 -0.86 -1.43 0.54
CA GLN A 35 -2.00 -2.03 -0.16
C GLN A 35 -2.47 -3.34 0.49
N ALA A 36 -1.53 -4.21 0.88
CA ALA A 36 -1.84 -5.43 1.61
C ALA A 36 -2.51 -5.12 2.96
N GLY A 37 -2.11 -4.06 3.67
CA GLY A 37 -2.74 -3.64 4.92
C GLY A 37 -4.22 -3.29 4.76
N VAL A 38 -4.57 -2.54 3.71
CA VAL A 38 -5.97 -2.20 3.38
C VAL A 38 -6.78 -3.45 3.04
N MET A 39 -6.20 -4.35 2.22
CA MET A 39 -6.86 -5.59 1.83
C MET A 39 -7.08 -6.54 3.03
N LEU A 40 -6.06 -6.73 3.86
CA LEU A 40 -6.13 -7.58 5.05
C LEU A 40 -7.07 -7.00 6.11
N SER A 41 -7.11 -5.68 6.26
CA SER A 41 -8.12 -4.99 7.08
C SER A 41 -9.55 -5.35 6.65
N GLY A 42 -9.83 -5.31 5.34
CA GLY A 42 -11.12 -5.75 4.80
C GLY A 42 -11.40 -7.22 5.09
N LEU A 43 -10.39 -8.08 5.01
CA LEU A 43 -10.52 -9.50 5.29
C LEU A 43 -10.80 -9.79 6.78
N ILE A 44 -10.23 -9.04 7.71
CA ILE A 44 -10.56 -9.13 9.15
C ILE A 44 -12.03 -8.78 9.38
N ALA A 45 -12.55 -7.75 8.71
CA ALA A 45 -13.95 -7.34 8.86
C ALA A 45 -14.93 -8.45 8.40
N VAL A 46 -14.57 -9.21 7.36
CA VAL A 46 -15.38 -10.32 6.84
C VAL A 46 -15.23 -11.59 7.69
N THR A 47 -14.00 -11.96 8.03
CA THR A 47 -13.71 -13.19 8.78
C THR A 47 -14.02 -13.06 10.27
N ARG A 48 -14.03 -11.83 10.80
CA ARG A 48 -14.23 -11.51 12.23
C ARG A 48 -13.29 -12.30 13.14
N ASN A 49 -12.09 -12.65 12.65
CA ASN A 49 -11.13 -13.44 13.41
C ASN A 49 -10.13 -12.51 14.15
N PRO A 50 -10.20 -12.41 15.49
CA PRO A 50 -9.33 -11.54 16.26
C PRO A 50 -7.86 -11.99 16.26
N TYR A 51 -7.57 -13.27 16.02
CA TYR A 51 -6.20 -13.78 15.94
C TYR A 51 -5.43 -13.24 14.73
N LEU A 52 -6.14 -12.81 13.68
CA LEU A 52 -5.55 -12.15 12.53
C LEU A 52 -5.41 -10.63 12.74
N GLY A 53 -6.25 -10.02 13.57
CA GLY A 53 -6.24 -8.58 13.81
C GLY A 53 -4.91 -8.04 14.33
N TRP A 54 -4.40 -8.64 15.41
CA TRP A 54 -3.15 -8.21 16.05
C TRP A 54 -1.90 -8.27 15.16
N PRO A 55 -1.59 -9.37 14.44
CA PRO A 55 -0.42 -9.42 13.58
C PRO A 55 -0.50 -8.41 12.43
N ILE A 56 -1.69 -8.15 11.89
CA ILE A 56 -1.91 -7.18 10.81
C ILE A 56 -1.72 -5.75 11.33
N ALA A 57 -2.24 -5.43 12.51
CA ALA A 57 -2.05 -4.12 13.13
C ALA A 57 -0.57 -3.83 13.47
N LEU A 58 0.15 -4.83 14.01
CA LEU A 58 1.58 -4.70 14.30
C LEU A 58 2.43 -4.58 13.04
N LEU A 59 2.08 -5.30 11.98
CA LEU A 59 2.73 -5.18 10.68
C LEU A 59 2.50 -3.79 10.08
N SER A 60 1.26 -3.29 10.10
CA SER A 60 0.91 -1.94 9.63
C SER A 60 1.65 -0.85 10.41
N LEU A 61 1.78 -1.01 11.73
CA LEU A 61 2.55 -0.09 12.58
C LEU A 61 4.05 -0.12 12.26
N ASN A 62 4.63 -1.32 12.08
CA ASN A 62 6.03 -1.45 11.67
C ASN A 62 6.27 -0.77 10.32
N GLN A 63 5.34 -0.92 9.39
CA GLN A 63 5.46 -0.25 8.09
C GLN A 63 5.34 1.25 8.21
N TYR A 64 4.46 1.77 9.07
CA TYR A 64 4.39 3.20 9.32
C TYR A 64 5.70 3.75 9.91
N LEU A 65 6.31 3.05 10.87
CA LEU A 65 7.58 3.46 11.47
C LEU A 65 8.77 3.36 10.50
N ASN A 66 8.77 2.36 9.61
CA ASN A 66 9.82 2.19 8.60
C ASN A 66 9.52 2.93 7.28
N SER A 67 8.35 3.56 7.15
CA SER A 67 8.00 4.33 5.96
C SER A 67 8.76 5.65 5.96
N HIS A 68 9.62 5.84 4.95
CA HIS A 68 10.21 7.15 4.69
C HIS A 68 9.13 8.06 4.09
N PRO A 69 8.98 9.31 4.59
CA PRO A 69 7.93 10.21 4.11
C PRO A 69 8.13 10.49 2.63
N MET A 70 7.27 9.93 1.79
CA MET A 70 7.15 10.34 0.41
C MET A 70 6.63 11.79 0.39
N ARG A 71 7.16 12.58 -0.54
CA ARG A 71 6.82 13.99 -0.69
C ARG A 71 5.30 14.17 -0.62
N THR A 72 4.83 15.06 0.26
CA THR A 72 3.41 15.27 0.64
C THR A 72 2.42 15.43 -0.52
N LYS A 73 2.91 15.63 -1.75
CA LYS A 73 2.09 15.79 -2.96
C LYS A 73 1.82 14.48 -3.71
N GLU A 74 2.49 13.38 -3.39
CA GLU A 74 2.42 12.10 -4.13
C GLU A 74 2.04 10.90 -3.25
N GLY A 75 2.17 10.99 -1.93
CA GLY A 75 1.92 9.85 -1.02
C GLY A 75 0.56 9.89 -0.35
N SER A 76 -0.25 8.84 -0.58
CA SER A 76 -1.33 8.45 0.35
C SER A 76 -0.78 8.41 1.78
N SER A 77 -1.46 9.05 2.72
CA SER A 77 -1.00 9.17 4.11
C SER A 77 -0.86 7.79 4.74
N GLY A 78 0.37 7.33 5.02
CA GLY A 78 0.64 6.04 5.67
C GLY A 78 -0.06 5.87 7.03
N LEU A 79 -0.41 6.98 7.67
CA LEU A 79 -1.19 7.01 8.92
C LEU A 79 -2.62 6.45 8.72
N SER A 80 -3.20 6.65 7.53
CA SER A 80 -4.53 6.13 7.20
C SER A 80 -4.60 4.60 7.24
N ASN A 81 -3.55 3.90 6.79
CA ASN A 81 -3.49 2.44 6.80
C ASN A 81 -3.39 1.89 8.24
N VAL A 82 -2.64 2.58 9.12
CA VAL A 82 -2.53 2.22 10.54
C VAL A 82 -3.88 2.38 11.24
N VAL A 83 -4.54 3.51 11.03
CA VAL A 83 -5.86 3.79 11.61
C VAL A 83 -6.89 2.79 11.11
N LEU A 84 -6.89 2.48 9.82
CA LEU A 84 -7.79 1.50 9.23
C LEU A 84 -7.58 0.10 9.83
N CYS A 85 -6.33 -0.35 9.98
CA CYS A 85 -6.04 -1.63 10.64
C CYS A 85 -6.46 -1.63 12.12
N ALA A 86 -6.25 -0.53 12.84
CA ALA A 86 -6.69 -0.40 14.24
C ALA A 86 -8.22 -0.51 14.35
N CYS A 87 -8.96 0.14 13.46
CA CYS A 87 -10.42 0.03 13.37
C CYS A 87 -10.87 -1.40 13.05
N ALA A 88 -10.14 -2.12 12.18
CA ALA A 88 -10.44 -3.53 11.88
C ALA A 88 -10.27 -4.44 13.10
N VAL A 89 -9.26 -4.20 13.95
CA VAL A 89 -9.10 -4.90 15.23
C VAL A 89 -10.30 -4.64 16.13
N ILE A 90 -10.70 -3.39 16.33
CA ILE A 90 -11.86 -3.04 17.15
C ILE A 90 -13.13 -3.71 16.61
N ALA A 91 -13.35 -3.65 15.29
CA ALA A 91 -14.50 -4.27 14.62
C ALA A 91 -14.55 -5.79 14.81
N SER A 92 -13.38 -6.46 14.90
CA SER A 92 -13.32 -7.90 15.16
C SER A 92 -13.81 -8.30 16.56
N TYR A 93 -13.76 -7.38 17.54
CA TYR A 93 -14.24 -7.62 18.91
C TYR A 93 -15.72 -7.26 19.12
N VAL A 94 -16.33 -6.49 18.21
CA VAL A 94 -17.75 -6.11 18.27
C VAL A 94 -18.72 -7.30 18.44
N PRO A 95 -18.57 -8.44 17.73
CA PRO A 95 -19.52 -9.56 17.83
C PRO A 95 -19.53 -10.20 19.22
N MET A 96 -18.47 -10.04 20.01
CA MET A 96 -18.38 -10.57 21.38
C MET A 96 -19.38 -9.89 22.31
N PHE A 97 -19.79 -8.66 21.99
CA PHE A 97 -20.75 -7.86 22.78
C PHE A 97 -22.17 -7.88 22.20
N MET A 98 -22.38 -8.43 21.00
CA MET A 98 -23.71 -8.65 20.47
C MET A 98 -24.21 -10.04 20.90
N LEU A 99 -25.30 -10.09 21.68
CA LEU A 99 -26.04 -11.33 21.89
C LEU A 99 -26.54 -11.85 20.53
N GLN A 100 -25.95 -12.93 20.05
CA GLN A 100 -26.49 -13.67 18.93
C GLN A 100 -27.77 -14.37 19.42
N LYS A 101 -28.93 -14.01 18.87
CA LYS A 101 -30.14 -14.80 19.07
C LYS A 101 -29.83 -16.22 18.59
N ALA A 102 -29.93 -17.20 19.49
CA ALA A 102 -29.70 -18.60 19.16
C ALA A 102 -30.56 -18.98 17.94
N PRO A 103 -30.03 -19.76 16.97
CA PRO A 103 -30.83 -20.25 15.87
C PRO A 103 -32.00 -21.02 16.48
N GLN A 104 -33.21 -20.53 16.26
CA GLN A 104 -34.43 -21.25 16.60
C GLN A 104 -34.40 -22.51 15.75
N THR A 105 -34.02 -23.64 16.35
CA THR A 105 -34.20 -24.97 15.77
C THR A 105 -35.69 -25.11 15.49
N GLN A 106 -36.09 -24.84 14.25
CA GLN A 106 -37.43 -25.13 13.77
C GLN A 106 -37.56 -26.65 13.78
N ALA A 107 -38.15 -27.16 14.86
CA ALA A 107 -38.62 -28.54 14.93
C ALA A 107 -39.72 -28.68 13.87
N ALA A 108 -39.43 -29.48 12.85
CA ALA A 108 -40.41 -30.02 11.92
C ALA A 108 -41.10 -31.24 12.54
#